data_AF-A0A0J9FF19-F1
#
_entry.id   AF-A0A0J9FF19-F1
#
_cell.length_a   1.000
_cell.length_b   1.000
_cell.length_c   1.000
_cell.angle_alpha   90.00
_cell.angle_beta   90.00
_cell.angle_gamma   90.00
#
_symmetry.space_group_name_H-M   'P 1'
#
loop_
_entity.id
_entity.type
_entity.pdbx_description
1 polymer ?
#
loop_
_entity_poly.entity_id
_entity_poly.type
_entity_poly.pdbx_seq_one_letter_code
_entity_poly.pdbx_strand_id
1 'polypeptide(L)'
;MEDLILDFNLYLCEKFGYRNSCSVMQNANGFCVNISERDLDCYIRFWEYSCGRGNFPDWSIIIVRSNFKKNQEESLKDLARFFKEYMPRYGYKHLCTEGDNYKYYQTLGLKLIYRGIFDQNNYGLPMKDLNV
;
A
#
# COMPACT_ATOMS: atom_id res chain seq x y z
N MET A 1 3.66 -15.56 -2.95
CA MET A 1 3.10 -14.51 -3.83
C MET A 1 1.64 -14.80 -4.17
N GLU A 2 1.32 -15.96 -4.75
CA GLU A 2 -0.07 -16.31 -5.12
C GLU A 2 -1.04 -16.26 -3.92
N ASP A 3 -0.67 -16.83 -2.78
CA ASP A 3 -1.49 -16.77 -1.56
C ASP A 3 -1.77 -15.34 -1.09
N LEU A 4 -0.79 -14.44 -1.19
CA LEU A 4 -0.98 -13.02 -0.83
C LEU A 4 -2.00 -12.35 -1.75
N ILE A 5 -1.91 -12.62 -3.06
CA ILE A 5 -2.86 -12.08 -4.03
C ILE A 5 -4.26 -12.65 -3.78
N LEU A 6 -4.38 -13.92 -3.40
CA LEU A 6 -5.65 -14.54 -3.03
C LEU A 6 -6.26 -13.87 -1.78
N ASP A 7 -5.48 -13.72 -0.72
CA ASP A 7 -5.91 -13.05 0.52
C ASP A 7 -6.30 -11.59 0.26
N PHE A 8 -5.56 -10.89 -0.60
CA PHE A 8 -5.91 -9.51 -0.94
C PHE A 8 -7.17 -9.41 -1.80
N ASN A 9 -7.37 -10.30 -2.77
CA ASN A 9 -8.64 -10.38 -3.50
C ASN A 9 -9.81 -10.75 -2.59
N LEU A 10 -9.59 -11.61 -1.60
CA LEU A 10 -10.61 -11.95 -0.61
C LEU A 10 -11.01 -10.71 0.20
N TYR A 11 -10.03 -9.95 0.70
CA TYR A 11 -10.29 -8.67 1.37
C TYR A 11 -11.12 -7.72 0.50
N LEU A 12 -10.76 -7.57 -0.78
CA LEU A 12 -11.51 -6.72 -1.72
C LEU A 12 -12.94 -7.22 -1.94
N CYS A 13 -13.14 -8.53 -2.01
CA CYS A 13 -14.45 -9.14 -2.15
C CYS A 13 -15.31 -8.92 -0.90
N GLU A 14 -14.74 -9.10 0.30
CA GLU A 14 -15.46 -8.95 1.56
C GLU A 14 -15.82 -7.49 1.86
N LYS A 15 -14.90 -6.55 1.60
CA LYS A 15 -15.10 -5.13 1.90
C LYS A 15 -15.86 -4.37 0.83
N PHE A 16 -15.66 -4.71 -0.44
CA PHE A 16 -16.16 -3.93 -1.57
C PHE A 16 -16.97 -4.73 -2.59
N GLY A 17 -17.08 -6.06 -2.44
CA GLY A 17 -17.78 -6.94 -3.40
C GLY A 17 -17.03 -7.18 -4.70
N TYR A 18 -15.77 -6.75 -4.80
CA TYR A 18 -14.94 -6.87 -6.00
C TYR A 18 -14.22 -8.21 -6.04
N ARG A 19 -14.36 -8.96 -7.14
CA ARG A 19 -13.82 -10.32 -7.29
C ARG A 19 -12.72 -10.32 -8.35
N ASN A 20 -11.55 -10.85 -7.99
CA ASN A 20 -10.40 -11.00 -8.90
C ASN A 20 -9.99 -9.67 -9.59
N SER A 21 -10.09 -8.56 -8.87
CA SER A 21 -9.87 -7.21 -9.38
C SER A 21 -8.40 -6.79 -9.38
N CYS A 22 -7.52 -7.59 -8.78
CA CYS A 22 -6.08 -7.32 -8.80
C CYS A 22 -5.46 -7.68 -10.16
N SER A 23 -4.99 -6.69 -10.90
CA SER A 23 -4.03 -6.86 -11.99
C SER A 23 -2.61 -6.83 -11.42
N VAL A 24 -1.84 -7.90 -11.63
CA VAL A 24 -0.52 -8.09 -11.02
C VAL A 24 0.59 -7.96 -12.07
N MET A 25 1.62 -7.17 -11.77
CA MET A 25 2.81 -7.01 -12.61
C MET A 25 4.07 -7.24 -11.79
N GLN A 26 4.86 -8.26 -12.13
CA GLN A 26 6.15 -8.51 -11.48
C GLN A 26 7.20 -7.49 -11.92
N ASN A 27 8.15 -7.21 -11.04
CA ASN A 27 9.30 -6.37 -11.30
C ASN A 27 10.53 -6.87 -10.51
N ALA A 28 11.70 -6.26 -10.74
CA ALA A 28 12.95 -6.69 -10.09
C ALA A 28 12.97 -6.53 -8.56
N ASN A 29 12.08 -5.70 -8.00
CA ASN A 29 12.01 -5.40 -6.57
C ASN A 29 10.90 -6.21 -5.86
N GLY A 30 10.04 -6.92 -6.61
CA GLY A 30 8.85 -7.62 -6.12
C GLY A 30 7.73 -7.57 -7.16
N PHE A 31 6.57 -7.03 -6.81
CA PHE A 31 5.45 -6.89 -7.74
C PHE A 31 4.61 -5.64 -7.46
N CYS A 32 3.73 -5.30 -8.40
CA CYS A 32 2.74 -4.25 -8.26
C CYS A 32 1.33 -4.83 -8.44
N VAL A 33 0.38 -4.27 -7.71
CA VAL A 33 -1.05 -4.53 -7.88
C VAL A 33 -1.72 -3.25 -8.34
N ASN A 34 -2.44 -3.34 -9.45
CA ASN A 34 -3.34 -2.29 -9.94
C ASN A 34 -4.78 -2.77 -9.82
N ILE A 35 -5.64 -1.94 -9.23
CA ILE A 35 -7.08 -2.16 -9.09
C ILE A 35 -7.75 -0.94 -9.69
N SER A 36 -8.63 -1.16 -10.66
CA SER A 36 -9.40 -0.10 -11.31
C SER A 36 -10.84 -0.54 -11.41
N GLU A 37 -11.57 -0.26 -10.33
CA GLU A 37 -12.98 -0.60 -10.16
C GLU A 37 -13.82 0.66 -10.04
N ARG A 38 -15.15 0.50 -10.10
CA ARG A 38 -16.08 1.64 -10.12
C ARG A 38 -15.85 2.63 -8.97
N ASP A 39 -15.65 2.14 -7.75
CA ASP A 39 -15.53 2.98 -6.55
C ASP A 39 -14.15 2.91 -5.89
N LEU A 40 -13.21 2.19 -6.50
CA LEU A 40 -11.87 1.96 -5.99
C LEU A 40 -10.84 2.02 -7.12
N ASP A 41 -9.89 2.93 -7.00
CA ASP A 41 -8.73 3.02 -7.88
C ASP A 41 -7.46 3.00 -7.03
N CYS A 42 -6.76 1.84 -7.01
CA CYS A 42 -5.54 1.63 -6.24
C CYS A 42 -4.35 1.19 -7.13
N TYR A 43 -3.17 1.71 -6.82
CA TYR A 43 -1.90 1.20 -7.32
C TYR A 43 -0.92 1.06 -6.15
N ILE A 44 -0.51 -0.18 -5.89
CA ILE A 44 0.26 -0.56 -4.70
C ILE A 44 1.45 -1.40 -5.12
N ARG A 45 2.64 -1.09 -4.61
CA ARG A 45 3.85 -1.89 -4.81
C ARG A 45 4.11 -2.74 -3.58
N PHE A 46 4.46 -3.99 -3.82
CA PHE A 46 4.91 -4.94 -2.82
C PHE A 46 6.39 -5.21 -3.12
N TRP A 47 7.27 -4.48 -2.43
CA TRP A 47 8.71 -4.54 -2.64
C TRP A 47 9.39 -5.35 -1.53
N GLU A 48 10.12 -6.38 -1.93
CA GLU A 48 10.93 -7.21 -1.03
C GLU A 48 12.31 -6.58 -0.82
N TYR A 49 12.87 -5.97 -1.87
CA TYR A 49 14.17 -5.29 -1.83
C TYR A 49 14.09 -3.91 -2.48
N SER A 50 14.59 -2.86 -1.82
CA SER A 50 14.48 -1.47 -2.29
C SER A 50 15.73 -0.94 -2.99
N CYS A 51 16.90 -1.53 -2.75
CA CYS A 51 18.21 -0.99 -3.14
C CYS A 51 18.45 0.47 -2.66
N GLY A 52 17.79 0.92 -1.59
CA GLY A 52 17.84 2.32 -1.15
C GLY A 52 17.05 3.30 -2.03
N ARG A 53 16.30 2.82 -3.03
CA ARG A 53 15.49 3.67 -3.91
C ARG A 53 14.40 4.37 -3.11
N GLY A 54 14.34 5.70 -3.23
CA GLY A 54 13.34 6.52 -2.54
C GLY A 54 13.40 6.43 -1.01
N ASN A 55 14.53 5.96 -0.45
CA ASN A 55 14.74 5.64 0.96
C ASN A 55 13.69 4.67 1.55
N PHE A 56 13.04 3.86 0.72
CA PHE A 56 12.13 2.82 1.20
C PHE A 56 12.93 1.72 1.90
N PRO A 57 12.49 1.23 3.06
CA PRO A 57 13.02 0.01 3.64
C PRO A 57 12.76 -1.20 2.75
N ASP A 58 13.53 -2.27 2.93
CA ASP A 58 13.16 -3.58 2.39
C ASP A 58 11.85 -4.08 3.03
N TRP A 59 11.18 -5.01 2.34
CA TRP A 59 9.90 -5.56 2.77
C TRP A 59 8.83 -4.48 3.01
N SER A 60 8.65 -3.61 2.02
CA SER A 60 7.73 -2.47 2.07
C SER A 60 6.49 -2.68 1.19
N ILE A 61 5.33 -2.35 1.74
CA ILE A 61 4.11 -2.09 0.97
C ILE A 61 4.06 -0.59 0.71
N ILE A 62 4.02 -0.20 -0.55
CA ILE A 62 4.10 1.20 -0.99
C ILE A 62 2.80 1.57 -1.70
N ILE A 63 1.99 2.39 -1.05
CA ILE A 63 0.79 2.97 -1.66
C ILE A 63 1.23 4.12 -2.56
N VAL A 64 1.08 3.93 -3.88
CA VAL A 64 1.32 4.99 -4.87
C VAL A 64 0.04 5.76 -5.11
N ARG A 65 -1.09 5.05 -5.17
CA ARG A 65 -2.43 5.63 -5.33
C ARG A 65 -3.43 4.77 -4.57
N SER A 66 -4.33 5.40 -3.82
CA SER A 66 -5.43 4.72 -3.13
C SER A 66 -6.64 5.64 -3.07
N ASN A 67 -7.44 5.64 -4.13
CA ASN A 67 -8.60 6.50 -4.27
C ASN A 67 -9.89 5.68 -4.06
N PHE A 68 -10.54 5.88 -2.92
CA PHE A 68 -11.87 5.37 -2.60
C PHE A 68 -12.89 6.49 -2.82
N LYS A 69 -13.91 6.24 -3.66
CA LYS A 69 -14.92 7.26 -3.96
C LYS A 69 -15.79 7.66 -2.77
N LYS A 70 -15.90 6.79 -1.76
CA LYS A 70 -16.67 7.01 -0.53
C LYS A 70 -15.80 6.68 0.67
N ASN A 71 -15.98 7.45 1.76
CA ASN A 71 -15.30 7.23 3.04
C ASN A 71 -13.77 7.05 2.89
N GLN A 72 -13.13 7.94 2.12
CA GLN A 72 -11.70 7.85 1.79
C GLN A 72 -10.81 7.60 3.00
N GLU A 73 -10.98 8.37 4.07
CA GLU A 73 -10.13 8.26 5.26
C GLU A 73 -10.32 6.94 6.00
N GLU A 74 -11.56 6.52 6.20
CA GLU A 74 -11.92 5.27 6.89
C GLU A 74 -11.48 4.05 6.07
N SER A 75 -11.73 4.06 4.76
CA SER A 75 -11.34 2.97 3.85
C SER A 75 -9.82 2.83 3.76
N LEU A 76 -9.09 3.94 3.77
CA LEU A 76 -7.63 3.93 3.80
C LEU A 76 -7.10 3.37 5.13
N LYS A 77 -7.70 3.73 6.26
CA LYS A 77 -7.37 3.16 7.58
C LYS A 77 -7.66 1.66 7.64
N ASP A 78 -8.79 1.23 7.08
CA ASP A 78 -9.16 -0.19 6.98
C ASP A 78 -8.17 -0.98 6.11
N LEU A 79 -7.75 -0.42 4.97
CA LEU A 79 -6.72 -1.02 4.12
C LEU A 79 -5.38 -1.13 4.86
N ALA A 80 -4.98 -0.09 5.59
CA ALA A 80 -3.76 -0.10 6.40
C ALA A 80 -3.84 -1.12 7.54
N ARG A 81 -5.01 -1.29 8.17
CA ARG A 81 -5.24 -2.32 9.19
C ARG A 81 -5.12 -3.72 8.62
N PHE A 82 -5.74 -3.98 7.46
CA PHE A 82 -5.56 -5.24 6.75
C PHE A 82 -4.07 -5.52 6.48
N PHE A 83 -3.32 -4.52 6.00
CA PHE A 83 -1.88 -4.70 5.78
C PHE A 83 -1.13 -5.02 7.07
N LYS A 84 -1.40 -4.28 8.15
CA LYS A 84 -0.79 -4.49 9.45
C LYS A 84 -1.04 -5.89 10.03
N GLU A 85 -2.25 -6.43 9.86
CA GLU A 85 -2.65 -7.71 10.45
C GLU A 85 -2.23 -8.94 9.62
N TYR A 86 -2.31 -8.84 8.29
CA TYR A 86 -2.14 -10.01 7.41
C TYR A 86 -0.78 -10.06 6.72
N MET A 87 -0.25 -8.91 6.28
CA MET A 87 0.95 -8.89 5.43
C MET A 87 2.25 -9.29 6.13
N PRO A 88 2.40 -9.18 7.47
CA PRO A 88 3.56 -9.76 8.16
C PRO A 88 3.71 -11.27 7.95
N ARG A 89 2.64 -12.01 7.67
CA ARG A 89 2.70 -13.46 7.34
C ARG A 89 3.49 -13.73 6.06
N TYR A 90 3.56 -12.76 5.16
CA TYR A 90 4.32 -12.80 3.91
C TYR A 90 5.66 -12.06 4.00
N GLY A 91 6.07 -11.64 5.19
CA GLY A 91 7.36 -10.99 5.43
C GLY A 91 7.37 -9.47 5.28
N TYR A 92 6.26 -8.83 4.86
CA TYR A 92 6.18 -7.37 4.75
C TYR A 92 6.18 -6.71 6.14
N LYS A 93 6.99 -5.65 6.30
CA LYS A 93 7.28 -5.04 7.61
C LYS A 93 6.95 -3.55 7.65
N HIS A 94 6.91 -2.88 6.51
CA HIS A 94 6.75 -1.43 6.44
C HIS A 94 5.56 -1.07 5.56
N LEU A 95 4.84 -0.03 5.96
CA LEU A 95 3.84 0.64 5.12
C LEU A 95 4.39 2.02 4.73
N CYS A 96 4.35 2.32 3.45
CA CYS A 96 4.90 3.53 2.88
C CYS A 96 3.96 4.15 1.85
N THR A 97 4.20 5.42 1.52
CA THR A 97 3.55 6.13 0.41
C THR A 97 4.60 6.72 -0.52
N GLU A 98 4.35 6.69 -1.83
CA GLU A 98 5.24 7.21 -2.87
C GLU A 98 4.64 8.47 -3.50
N GLY A 99 5.41 9.57 -3.53
CA GLY A 99 4.96 10.81 -4.16
C GLY A 99 3.60 11.29 -3.66
N ASP A 100 3.40 11.25 -2.34
CA ASP A 100 2.09 11.31 -1.67
C ASP A 100 1.46 12.71 -1.63
N ASN A 101 1.10 13.22 -2.81
CA ASN A 101 0.39 14.48 -2.98
C ASN A 101 -1.05 14.43 -2.45
N TYR A 102 -1.59 13.22 -2.25
CA TYR A 102 -2.92 12.97 -1.70
C TYR A 102 -2.95 13.02 -0.16
N LYS A 103 -1.78 13.17 0.48
CA LYS A 103 -1.62 13.30 1.92
C LYS A 103 -2.08 12.07 2.72
N TYR A 104 -1.98 10.87 2.13
CA TYR A 104 -2.28 9.61 2.83
C TYR A 104 -1.45 9.47 4.11
N TYR A 105 -0.22 9.98 4.11
CA TYR A 105 0.68 10.02 5.26
C TYR A 105 0.05 10.72 6.47
N GLN A 106 -0.82 11.71 6.29
CA GLN A 106 -1.49 12.40 7.39
C GLN A 106 -2.53 11.50 8.03
N THR A 107 -3.39 10.88 7.21
CA THR A 107 -4.41 9.93 7.66
C THR A 107 -3.80 8.73 8.39
N LEU A 108 -2.66 8.24 7.91
CA LEU A 108 -1.99 7.04 8.40
C LEU A 108 -0.90 7.32 9.45
N GLY A 109 -0.61 8.61 9.73
CA GLY A 109 0.44 9.02 10.65
C GLY A 109 1.86 8.64 10.22
N LEU A 110 2.13 8.52 8.91
CA LEU A 110 3.44 8.12 8.38
C LEU A 110 4.47 9.24 8.51
N LYS A 111 5.74 8.88 8.67
CA LYS A 111 6.85 9.83 8.81
C LYS A 111 7.57 10.03 7.48
N LEU A 112 8.05 11.24 7.24
CA LEU A 112 8.86 11.55 6.05
C LEU A 112 10.12 10.69 6.06
N ILE A 113 10.35 9.93 5.00
CA ILE A 113 11.55 9.10 4.81
C ILE A 113 12.42 9.62 3.67
N TYR A 114 11.84 10.30 2.68
CA TYR A 114 12.59 10.85 1.56
C TYR A 114 11.97 12.16 1.11
N ARG A 115 12.82 13.18 0.92
CA ARG A 115 12.42 14.47 0.34
C ARG A 115 12.83 14.48 -1.14
N GLY A 116 11.84 14.39 -2.02
CA GLY A 116 12.05 14.45 -3.46
C GLY A 116 12.05 15.88 -4.01
N ILE A 117 12.28 15.98 -5.32
CA ILE A 117 12.13 17.24 -6.05
C ILE A 117 10.62 17.43 -6.36
N PHE A 118 10.14 18.67 -6.44
CA PHE A 118 8.73 19.00 -6.72
C PHE A 118 7.74 18.33 -5.75
N ASP A 119 8.08 18.31 -4.46
CA ASP A 119 7.27 17.74 -3.38
C ASP A 119 6.91 16.25 -3.54
N GLN A 120 7.65 15.51 -4.39
CA GLN A 120 7.55 14.06 -4.52
C GLN A 120 8.19 13.35 -3.31
N ASN A 121 7.58 13.57 -2.14
CA ASN A 121 8.03 13.05 -0.87
C ASN A 121 7.49 11.65 -0.64
N ASN A 122 8.33 10.80 -0.05
CA ASN A 122 7.92 9.48 0.40
C ASN A 122 7.82 9.48 1.91
N TYR A 123 6.82 8.74 2.40
CA TYR A 123 6.58 8.58 3.83
C TYR A 123 6.52 7.10 4.16
N GLY A 124 6.86 6.73 5.39
CA GLY A 124 6.81 5.34 5.80
C GLY A 124 7.01 5.13 7.30
N LEU A 125 6.51 4.00 7.77
CA LEU A 125 6.68 3.50 9.13
C LEU A 125 6.70 1.97 9.15
N PRO A 126 7.33 1.34 10.16
CA PRO A 126 7.09 -0.07 10.47
C PRO A 126 5.61 -0.31 10.75
N MET A 127 5.03 -1.38 10.21
CA MET A 127 3.60 -1.69 10.35
C MET A 127 3.17 -1.84 11.81
N LYS A 128 4.06 -2.38 12.66
CA LYS A 128 3.83 -2.51 14.11
C LYS A 128 3.60 -1.16 14.81
N ASP A 129 4.10 -0.07 14.23
CA ASP A 129 4.04 1.28 14.81
C ASP A 129 2.89 2.12 14.19
N LEU A 130 2.09 1.55 13.28
CA LEU A 130 0.92 2.21 12.72
C LEU A 130 -0.19 2.37 13.77
N ASN A 131 -0.75 3.56 13.87
CA ASN A 131 -1.87 3.88 14.77
C ASN A 131 -3.21 3.80 14.02
N VAL A 132 -3.57 2.58 13.60
CA VAL A 132 -4.83 2.22 12.89
C VAL A 132 -5.44 0.96 13.48
#